data_AF-A0A3B9PJZ3-F1
#
_entry.id   AF-A0A3B9PJZ3-F1
#
_cell.length_a   1.000
_cell.length_b   1.000
_cell.length_c   1.000
_cell.angle_alpha   90.00
_cell.angle_beta   90.00
_cell.angle_gamma   90.00
#
_symmetry.space_group_name_H-M   'P 1'
#
loop_
_entity.id
_entity.type
_entity.pdbx_description
1 polymer ?
#
loop_
_entity_poly.entity_id
_entity_poly.type
_entity_poly.pdbx_seq_one_letter_code
_entity_poly.pdbx_strand_id
1 'polypeptide(L)'
;MTHPLLEKHRATLESALNAIATRGYWTPFPEMPSPKLYGEAAPDEGKRAFESHLGKQFELGQPGQTGWHGGEASPYGVALDVSYPVCDPDTLIAAGLEAMKGWQAVGADGRTGICLEIL
;
A
#
# COMPACT_ATOMS: atom_id res chain seq x y z
N MET A 1 0.83 21.46 16.01
CA MET A 1 -0.43 20.69 16.05
C MET A 1 -0.11 19.31 15.51
N THR A 2 -0.60 18.26 16.15
CA THR A 2 -0.39 16.87 15.71
C THR A 2 -1.15 16.62 14.41
N HIS A 3 -0.61 15.75 13.55
CA HIS A 3 -1.21 15.45 12.25
C HIS A 3 -2.55 14.69 12.45
N PRO A 4 -3.65 15.02 11.75
CA PRO A 4 -4.95 14.38 11.96
C PRO A 4 -4.94 12.86 11.85
N LEU A 5 -4.16 12.30 10.90
CA LEU A 5 -4.03 10.85 10.77
C LEU A 5 -3.29 10.20 11.94
N LEU A 6 -2.38 10.93 12.61
CA LEU A 6 -1.73 10.41 13.81
C LEU A 6 -2.75 10.31 14.95
N GLU A 7 -3.61 11.31 15.12
CA GLU A 7 -4.67 11.26 16.13
C GLU A 7 -5.67 10.14 15.85
N LYS A 8 -6.08 9.96 14.58
CA LYS A 8 -6.96 8.87 14.15
C LYS A 8 -6.41 7.50 14.57
N HIS A 9 -5.09 7.31 14.48
CA HIS A 9 -4.44 6.01 14.67
C HIS A 9 -3.63 5.88 15.97
N ARG A 10 -3.78 6.82 16.90
CA ARG A 10 -3.00 6.87 18.16
C ARG A 10 -3.12 5.58 18.97
N ALA A 11 -4.33 5.03 19.10
CA ALA A 11 -4.58 3.81 19.86
C ALA A 11 -3.85 2.58 19.25
N THR A 12 -3.82 2.47 17.92
CA THR A 12 -3.08 1.42 17.21
C THR A 12 -1.58 1.56 17.45
N LEU A 13 -1.05 2.79 17.38
CA LEU A 13 0.36 3.07 17.64
C LEU A 13 0.76 2.73 19.07
N GLU A 14 -0.01 3.15 20.07
CA GLU A 14 0.27 2.88 21.50
C GLU A 14 0.22 1.38 21.81
N SER A 15 -0.76 0.67 21.22
CA SER A 15 -0.86 -0.79 21.35
C SER A 15 0.34 -1.49 20.70
N ALA A 16 0.78 -1.02 19.52
CA ALA A 16 1.97 -1.55 18.85
C ALA A 16 3.25 -1.31 19.66
N LEU A 17 3.42 -0.10 20.24
CA LEU A 17 4.56 0.23 21.11
C LEU A 17 4.60 -0.69 22.35
N ASN A 18 3.44 -0.95 22.97
CA ASN A 18 3.34 -1.90 24.07
C ASN A 18 3.66 -3.34 23.63
N ALA A 19 3.15 -3.76 22.47
CA ALA A 19 3.39 -5.10 21.94
C ALA A 19 4.88 -5.35 21.66
N ILE A 20 5.61 -4.38 21.09
CA ILE A 20 7.05 -4.55 20.85
C ILE A 20 7.87 -4.53 22.16
N ALA A 21 7.42 -3.80 23.17
CA ALA A 21 8.09 -3.73 24.48
C ALA A 21 7.88 -5.01 25.30
N THR A 22 6.68 -5.59 25.26
CA THR A 22 6.30 -6.76 26.06
C THR A 22 6.49 -8.09 25.32
N ARG A 23 6.48 -8.05 23.98
CA ARG A 23 6.55 -9.20 23.07
C ARG A 23 5.42 -10.22 23.26
N GLY A 24 4.29 -9.78 23.84
CA GLY A 24 3.06 -10.57 23.88
C GLY A 24 2.42 -10.71 22.51
N TYR A 25 1.50 -11.67 22.36
CA TYR A 25 0.71 -11.78 21.13
C TYR A 25 -0.26 -10.61 21.00
N TRP A 26 -0.16 -9.90 19.87
CA TRP A 26 -1.04 -8.81 19.49
C TRP A 26 -1.00 -8.64 17.98
N THR A 27 -2.16 -8.45 17.34
CA THR A 27 -2.27 -8.04 15.93
C THR A 27 -3.39 -7.01 15.78
N PRO A 28 -3.16 -5.89 15.06
CA PRO A 28 -4.23 -4.96 14.71
C PRO A 28 -5.01 -5.41 13.48
N PHE A 29 -4.49 -6.36 12.70
CA PHE A 29 -5.08 -6.84 11.45
C PHE A 29 -5.54 -8.29 11.62
N PRO A 30 -6.86 -8.56 11.50
CA PRO A 30 -7.36 -9.91 11.61
C PRO A 30 -6.80 -10.84 10.53
N GLU A 31 -6.36 -12.02 10.94
CA GLU A 31 -5.70 -12.98 10.04
C GLU A 31 -6.72 -13.81 9.24
N MET A 32 -7.92 -13.99 9.81
CA MET A 32 -8.97 -14.81 9.22
C MET A 32 -9.78 -13.98 8.23
N PRO A 33 -9.97 -14.44 6.97
CA PRO A 33 -10.79 -13.75 5.96
C PRO A 33 -12.28 -13.94 6.26
N SER A 34 -12.73 -13.44 7.42
CA SER A 34 -14.09 -13.60 7.91
C SER A 34 -15.01 -12.52 7.32
N PRO A 35 -16.15 -12.90 6.72
CA PRO A 35 -17.20 -11.97 6.29
C PRO A 35 -17.66 -11.01 7.39
N LYS A 36 -17.61 -11.44 8.66
CA LYS A 36 -17.95 -10.62 9.82
C LYS A 36 -17.04 -9.39 9.96
N LEU A 37 -15.79 -9.49 9.51
CA LEU A 37 -14.77 -8.45 9.64
C LEU A 37 -14.64 -7.62 8.36
N TYR A 38 -14.67 -8.29 7.20
CA TYR A 38 -14.41 -7.66 5.91
C TYR A 38 -15.68 -7.35 5.11
N GLY A 39 -16.84 -7.83 5.55
CA GLY A 39 -18.11 -7.74 4.83
C GLY A 39 -18.41 -9.00 4.01
N GLU A 40 -19.70 -9.33 3.88
CA GLU A 40 -20.17 -10.52 3.16
C GLU A 40 -19.77 -10.54 1.68
N ALA A 41 -19.67 -9.37 1.05
CA ALA A 41 -19.31 -9.24 -0.36
C ALA A 41 -17.79 -9.18 -0.63
N ALA A 42 -16.95 -9.05 0.40
CA ALA A 42 -15.51 -8.83 0.24
C ALA A 42 -14.78 -9.90 -0.58
N PRO A 43 -15.08 -11.22 -0.45
CA PRO A 43 -14.43 -12.23 -1.28
C PRO A 43 -14.68 -12.02 -2.78
N ASP A 44 -15.93 -11.72 -3.16
CA ASP A 44 -16.30 -11.51 -4.55
C ASP A 44 -15.80 -10.15 -5.08
N GLU A 45 -15.83 -9.11 -4.25
CA GLU A 45 -15.27 -7.79 -4.57
C GLU A 45 -13.77 -7.85 -4.79
N GLY A 46 -13.03 -8.52 -3.90
CA GLY A 46 -11.59 -8.73 -4.02
C GLY A 46 -11.24 -9.52 -5.27
N LYS A 47 -12.00 -10.58 -5.59
CA LYS A 47 -11.84 -11.33 -6.83
C LYS A 47 -12.06 -10.45 -8.07
N ARG A 48 -13.15 -9.68 -8.11
CA ARG A 48 -13.42 -8.76 -9.24
C ARG A 48 -12.34 -7.69 -9.39
N ALA A 49 -11.84 -7.15 -8.29
CA ALA A 49 -10.75 -6.18 -8.31
C ALA A 49 -9.48 -6.79 -8.91
N PHE A 50 -9.08 -7.99 -8.44
CA PHE A 50 -7.98 -8.76 -9.01
C PHE A 50 -8.16 -9.02 -10.51
N GLU A 51 -9.31 -9.58 -10.91
CA GLU A 51 -9.62 -9.90 -12.30
C GLU A 51 -9.62 -8.65 -13.19
N SER A 52 -9.95 -7.48 -12.63
CA SER A 52 -9.94 -6.22 -13.36
C SER A 52 -8.55 -5.79 -13.82
N HIS A 53 -7.48 -6.33 -13.24
CA HIS A 53 -6.10 -6.03 -13.63
C HIS A 53 -5.57 -6.96 -14.74
N LEU A 54 -6.15 -8.14 -14.91
CA LEU A 54 -5.64 -9.14 -15.85
C LEU A 54 -5.73 -8.65 -17.30
N GLY A 55 -4.67 -8.89 -18.07
CA GLY A 55 -4.58 -8.45 -19.48
C GLY A 55 -4.50 -6.94 -19.67
N LYS A 56 -4.24 -6.17 -18.60
CA LYS A 56 -4.23 -4.71 -18.63
C LYS A 56 -2.89 -4.11 -18.23
N GLN A 57 -2.74 -2.86 -18.64
CA GLN A 57 -1.73 -1.95 -18.15
C GLN A 57 -2.14 -1.44 -16.76
N PHE A 58 -1.28 -1.62 -15.76
CA PHE A 58 -1.46 -1.07 -14.43
C PHE A 58 -0.93 0.36 -14.41
N GLU A 59 -1.82 1.34 -14.52
CA GLU A 59 -1.45 2.75 -14.58
C GLU A 59 -1.05 3.31 -13.21
N LEU A 60 0.14 3.91 -13.14
CA LEU A 60 0.68 4.53 -11.91
C LEU A 60 0.73 6.07 -11.97
N GLY A 61 0.66 6.67 -13.15
CA GLY A 61 0.79 8.12 -13.34
C GLY A 61 2.15 8.69 -12.93
N GLN A 62 3.16 7.84 -12.76
CA GLN A 62 4.52 8.24 -12.39
C GLN A 62 5.30 8.79 -13.60
N PRO A 63 6.23 9.74 -13.41
CA PRO A 63 6.94 10.37 -14.51
C PRO A 63 7.95 9.45 -15.18
N GLY A 64 8.42 9.85 -16.36
CA GLY A 64 9.50 9.15 -17.08
C GLY A 64 9.06 7.87 -17.77
N GLN A 65 7.77 7.64 -17.96
CA GLN A 65 7.27 6.45 -18.66
C GLN A 65 7.76 6.42 -20.12
N THR A 66 8.46 5.34 -20.49
CA THR A 66 9.00 5.09 -21.84
C THR A 66 8.37 3.86 -22.51
N GLY A 67 7.62 3.06 -21.78
CA GLY A 67 6.97 1.86 -22.32
C GLY A 67 6.19 1.08 -21.28
N TRP A 68 5.96 -0.19 -21.59
CA TRP A 68 5.24 -1.16 -20.76
C TRP A 68 6.01 -2.46 -20.69
N HIS A 69 6.07 -3.05 -19.50
CA HIS A 69 6.74 -4.32 -19.27
C HIS A 69 5.85 -5.24 -18.43
N GLY A 70 5.68 -6.47 -18.89
CA GLY A 70 5.02 -7.54 -18.16
C GLY A 70 5.94 -8.76 -18.08
N GLY A 71 5.38 -9.94 -17.83
CA GLY A 71 6.14 -11.20 -17.76
C GLY A 71 5.88 -12.00 -16.48
N GLU A 72 4.93 -11.57 -15.66
CA GLU A 72 4.46 -12.36 -14.53
C GLU A 72 3.78 -13.63 -15.02
N ALA A 73 4.09 -14.75 -14.37
CA ALA A 73 3.47 -16.04 -14.64
C ALA A 73 2.89 -16.60 -13.36
N SER A 74 1.59 -16.94 -13.37
CA SER A 74 0.96 -17.58 -12.22
C SER A 74 1.43 -19.03 -12.09
N PRO A 75 1.88 -19.47 -10.91
CA PRO A 75 2.19 -20.88 -10.67
C PRO A 75 0.94 -21.79 -10.74
N TYR A 76 -0.26 -21.21 -10.72
CA TYR A 76 -1.53 -21.91 -10.88
C TYR A 76 -2.01 -21.99 -12.34
N GLY A 77 -1.22 -21.50 -13.31
CA GLY A 77 -1.53 -21.58 -14.74
C GLY A 77 -2.55 -20.55 -15.26
N VAL A 78 -2.95 -19.58 -14.43
CA VAL A 78 -3.82 -18.46 -14.84
C VAL A 78 -3.01 -17.47 -15.67
N ALA A 79 -3.54 -17.06 -16.83
CA ALA A 79 -2.97 -15.99 -17.63
C ALA A 79 -3.10 -14.66 -16.88
N LEU A 80 -1.98 -14.04 -16.52
CA LEU A 80 -1.96 -12.77 -15.82
C LEU A 80 -1.97 -11.60 -16.80
N ASP A 81 -1.02 -11.60 -17.74
CA ASP A 81 -0.89 -10.61 -18.82
C ASP A 81 -0.97 -9.15 -18.33
N VAL A 82 -0.58 -8.90 -17.07
CA VAL A 82 -0.47 -7.56 -16.49
C VAL A 82 0.83 -6.94 -16.98
N SER A 83 0.80 -5.65 -17.30
CA SER A 83 2.00 -4.87 -17.62
C SER A 83 2.06 -3.58 -16.82
N TYR A 84 3.28 -3.16 -16.50
CA TYR A 84 3.58 -2.01 -15.65
C TYR A 84 4.38 -0.98 -16.45
N PRO A 85 4.29 0.32 -16.12
CA PRO A 85 5.01 1.34 -16.86
C PRO A 85 6.53 1.15 -16.66
N VAL A 86 7.26 1.06 -17.76
CA VAL A 86 8.73 1.18 -17.73
C VAL A 86 9.04 2.66 -17.60
N CYS A 87 9.76 3.03 -16.55
CA CYS A 87 10.13 4.41 -16.29
C CYS A 87 11.64 4.60 -16.31
N ASP A 88 12.08 5.74 -16.83
CA ASP A 88 13.45 6.19 -16.75
C ASP A 88 13.87 6.35 -15.26
N PRO A 89 14.91 5.62 -14.81
CA PRO A 89 15.32 5.65 -13.40
C PRO A 89 15.71 7.05 -12.91
N ASP A 90 16.43 7.84 -13.71
CA ASP A 90 16.86 9.18 -13.32
C ASP A 90 15.67 10.13 -13.12
N THR A 91 14.64 9.99 -13.96
CA THR A 91 13.38 10.73 -13.82
C THR A 91 12.64 10.36 -12.53
N LEU A 92 12.59 9.08 -12.16
CA LEU A 92 11.98 8.65 -10.90
C LEU A 92 12.77 9.14 -9.67
N ILE A 93 14.10 9.11 -9.73
CA ILE A 93 14.97 9.64 -8.68
C ILE A 93 14.72 11.15 -8.50
N ALA A 94 14.68 11.90 -9.60
CA ALA A 94 14.41 13.33 -9.56
C ALA A 94 13.03 13.65 -8.96
N ALA A 95 12.00 12.91 -9.37
CA ALA A 95 10.65 13.06 -8.82
C ALA A 95 10.59 12.72 -7.32
N GLY A 96 11.29 11.67 -6.90
CA GLY A 96 11.41 11.27 -5.49
C GLY A 96 12.10 12.33 -4.64
N LEU A 97 13.20 12.92 -5.13
CA LEU A 97 13.90 14.01 -4.45
C LEU A 97 13.02 15.26 -4.28
N GLU A 98 12.20 15.59 -5.28
CA GLU A 98 11.25 16.70 -5.17
C GLU A 98 10.15 16.40 -4.15
N ALA A 99 9.52 15.22 -4.24
CA ALA A 99 8.47 14.80 -3.30
C ALA A 99 8.98 14.71 -1.85
N MET A 100 10.27 14.42 -1.66
CA MET A 100 10.90 14.31 -0.34
C MET A 100 10.80 15.60 0.47
N LYS A 101 10.77 16.78 -0.18
CA LYS A 101 10.65 18.07 0.53
C LYS A 101 9.35 18.14 1.34
N GLY A 102 8.22 17.81 0.70
CA GLY A 102 6.91 17.77 1.37
C GLY A 102 6.85 16.69 2.45
N TRP A 103 7.39 15.51 2.14
CA TRP A 103 7.46 14.39 3.10
C TRP A 103 8.34 14.66 4.33
N GLN A 104 9.42 15.43 4.18
CA GLN A 104 10.24 15.88 5.29
C GLN A 104 9.51 16.93 6.13
N ALA A 105 8.86 17.89 5.48
CA ALA A 105 8.15 19.00 6.13
C ALA A 105 7.00 18.55 7.04
N VAL A 106 6.33 17.42 6.74
CA VAL A 106 5.26 16.88 7.60
C VAL A 106 5.77 16.31 8.94
N GLY A 107 7.09 16.17 9.13
CA GLY A 107 7.70 15.75 10.39
C GLY A 107 7.45 14.28 10.74
N ALA A 108 8.04 13.81 11.85
CA ALA A 108 7.92 12.40 12.26
C ALA A 108 6.47 12.01 12.54
N ASP A 109 5.74 12.83 13.30
CA ASP A 109 4.33 12.61 13.63
C ASP A 109 3.44 12.50 12.38
N GLY A 110 3.64 13.39 11.41
CA GLY A 110 2.91 13.35 10.15
C GLY A 110 3.19 12.09 9.35
N ARG A 111 4.46 11.72 9.22
CA ARG A 111 4.86 10.47 8.54
C ARG A 111 4.28 9.23 9.22
N THR A 112 4.34 9.16 10.55
CA THR A 112 3.75 8.05 11.32
C THR A 112 2.26 7.95 11.05
N GLY A 113 1.51 9.06 11.12
CA GLY A 113 0.08 9.07 10.84
C GLY A 113 -0.26 8.63 9.41
N ILE A 114 0.49 9.12 8.40
CA ILE A 114 0.30 8.75 7.00
C ILE A 114 0.59 7.25 6.79
N CYS A 115 1.69 6.73 7.34
CA CYS A 115 2.00 5.31 7.23
C CYS A 115 0.94 4.43 7.91
N LEU A 116 0.40 4.84 9.07
CA LEU A 116 -0.67 4.09 9.74
C LEU A 116 -1.99 4.09 8.97
N GLU A 117 -2.27 5.10 8.14
CA GLU A 117 -3.46 5.12 7.26
C GLU A 117 -3.29 4.25 6.03
N ILE A 118 -2.07 4.06 5.53
CA ILE A 118 -1.78 3.24 4.35
C ILE A 118 -1.91 1.73 4.67
N LEU A 119 -1.65 1.34 5.93
CA LEU A 119 -1.79 -0.05 6.41
C LEU A 119 -3.26 -0.45 6.60
#